data_AF-A0A955TNE2-F1
#
_entry.id   AF-A0A955TNE2-F1
#
_cell.length_a   1.000
_cell.length_b   1.000
_cell.length_c   1.000
_cell.angle_alpha   90.00
_cell.angle_beta   90.00
_cell.angle_gamma   90.00
#
_symmetry.space_group_name_H-M   'P 1'
#
loop_
_entity.id
_entity.type
_entity.pdbx_description
1 polymer ?
#
loop_
_entity_poly.entity_id
_entity_poly.type
_entity_poly.pdbx_seq_one_letter_code
_entity_poly.pdbx_strand_id
1 'polypeptide(L)'
;GVQPDFPRGTPVGGVPALVVSGFLGAGKTTLVKHLIRDAQEQGLRLAVISNEFGALGIDQALLQEAGGAGYVELEGGCVCCQLSNELRDTLQALWSKIRPDRVVVETSGVALPFETLMTFWREPITDWVGESLAVVVVNAEQVAQRRDLDGTFEQQVSSADLLIFNKVDLVPEAS
;
A
#
# COMPACT_ATOMS: atom_id res chain seq x y z
N GLY A 1 18.37 10.43 -25.66
CA GLY A 1 18.59 9.34 -24.70
C GLY A 1 17.59 8.26 -25.02
N VAL A 2 18.06 7.03 -25.22
CA VAL A 2 17.23 5.88 -25.59
C VAL A 2 16.21 5.65 -24.46
N GLN A 3 14.91 5.75 -24.75
CA GLN A 3 13.88 5.29 -23.83
C GLN A 3 14.01 3.76 -23.72
N PRO A 4 14.06 3.18 -22.52
CA PRO A 4 14.11 1.73 -22.39
C PRO A 4 12.79 1.15 -22.90
N ASP A 5 12.90 0.34 -23.96
CA ASP A 5 11.80 -0.42 -24.54
C ASP A 5 11.55 -1.64 -23.63
N PHE A 6 10.47 -1.62 -22.86
CA PHE A 6 10.12 -2.66 -21.90
C PHE A 6 8.89 -3.46 -22.36
N PRO A 7 9.05 -4.49 -23.19
CA PRO A 7 8.00 -5.46 -23.41
C PRO A 7 8.04 -6.50 -22.30
N ARG A 8 7.21 -6.34 -21.26
CA ARG A 8 6.86 -7.45 -20.35
C ARG A 8 5.34 -7.46 -20.19
N GLY A 9 4.71 -8.50 -20.74
CA GLY A 9 3.29 -8.76 -20.54
C GLY A 9 2.97 -9.03 -19.07
N THR A 10 1.68 -9.05 -18.74
CA THR A 10 1.19 -9.41 -17.40
C THR A 10 1.84 -10.71 -16.92
N PRO A 11 2.37 -10.78 -15.69
CA PRO A 11 2.90 -12.02 -15.14
C PRO A 11 1.88 -13.16 -15.24
N VAL A 12 2.34 -14.41 -15.39
CA VAL A 12 1.47 -15.58 -15.31
C VAL A 12 0.83 -15.59 -13.92
N GLY A 13 -0.46 -15.26 -13.84
CA GLY A 13 -1.20 -15.10 -12.57
C GLY A 13 -1.67 -13.68 -12.24
N GLY A 14 -1.38 -12.67 -13.07
CA GLY A 14 -1.78 -11.27 -12.85
C GLY A 14 -0.70 -10.42 -12.16
N VAL A 15 -0.95 -9.12 -12.00
CA VAL A 15 -0.11 -8.19 -11.26
C VAL A 15 -0.36 -8.38 -9.76
N PRO A 16 0.63 -8.74 -8.94
CA PRO A 16 0.43 -8.90 -7.50
C PRO A 16 0.18 -7.55 -6.82
N ALA A 17 -0.72 -7.55 -5.84
CA ALA A 17 -1.11 -6.37 -5.08
C ALA A 17 -0.91 -6.55 -3.57
N LEU A 18 -0.51 -5.48 -2.90
CA LEU A 18 -0.30 -5.44 -1.46
C LEU A 18 -1.10 -4.30 -0.84
N VAL A 19 -1.91 -4.59 0.17
CA VAL A 19 -2.52 -3.57 1.03
C VAL A 19 -1.64 -3.42 2.27
N VAL A 20 -1.09 -2.24 2.49
CA VAL A 20 -0.34 -1.91 3.71
C VAL A 20 -1.26 -1.14 4.65
N SER A 21 -1.62 -1.76 5.78
CA SER A 21 -2.55 -1.24 6.76
C SER A 21 -1.94 -1.26 8.18
N GLY A 22 -2.70 -0.81 9.17
CA GLY A 22 -2.26 -0.66 10.56
C GLY A 22 -2.56 0.71 11.16
N PHE A 23 -2.59 0.77 12.48
CA PHE A 23 -3.03 1.93 13.23
C PHE A 23 -2.15 3.18 13.01
N LEU A 24 -2.64 4.35 13.42
CA LEU A 24 -1.90 5.61 13.26
C LEU A 24 -0.54 5.53 13.97
N GLY A 25 0.51 5.99 13.28
CA GLY A 25 1.87 5.97 13.81
C GLY A 25 2.56 4.60 13.80
N ALA A 26 1.96 3.56 13.22
CA ALA A 26 2.56 2.22 13.13
C ALA A 26 3.81 2.13 12.22
N GLY A 27 3.98 3.06 11.28
CA GLY A 27 5.12 3.09 10.36
C GLY A 27 4.83 2.58 8.93
N LYS A 28 3.54 2.50 8.55
CA LYS A 28 3.07 2.11 7.20
C LYS A 28 3.83 2.80 6.07
N THR A 29 3.86 4.14 6.07
CA THR A 29 4.53 4.92 5.02
C THR A 29 6.03 4.67 4.94
N THR A 30 6.67 4.35 6.08
CA THR A 30 8.10 3.98 6.08
C THR A 30 8.31 2.64 5.36
N LEU A 31 7.44 1.66 5.60
CA LEU A 31 7.44 0.40 4.86
C LEU A 31 7.19 0.63 3.36
N VAL A 32 6.21 1.47 3.00
CA VAL A 32 5.90 1.79 1.60
C VAL A 32 7.10 2.44 0.90
N LYS A 33 7.78 3.40 1.54
CA LYS A 33 9.01 4.02 1.02
C LYS A 33 10.12 2.99 0.81
N HIS A 34 10.26 2.02 1.70
CA HIS A 34 11.21 0.92 1.54
C HIS A 34 10.86 0.04 0.33
N LEU A 35 9.59 -0.31 0.14
CA LEU A 35 9.12 -1.07 -1.03
C LEU A 35 9.34 -0.34 -2.35
N ILE A 36 9.18 0.99 -2.39
CA ILE A 36 9.49 1.81 -3.56
C ILE A 36 10.96 1.67 -3.93
N ARG A 37 11.86 1.82 -2.95
CA ARG A 37 13.31 1.70 -3.18
C ARG A 37 13.70 0.30 -3.64
N ASP A 38 13.16 -0.74 -3.02
CA ASP A 38 13.41 -2.14 -3.42
C ASP A 38 12.96 -2.40 -4.87
N ALA A 39 11.79 -1.90 -5.26
CA ALA A 39 11.31 -2.00 -6.63
C ALA A 39 12.22 -1.27 -7.63
N GLN A 40 12.75 -0.09 -7.27
CA GLN A 40 13.70 0.64 -8.09
C GLN A 40 15.01 -0.13 -8.29
N GLU A 41 15.58 -0.68 -7.21
CA GLU A 41 16.81 -1.48 -7.26
C GLU A 41 16.63 -2.73 -8.14
N GLN A 42 15.40 -3.27 -8.21
CA GLN A 42 15.02 -4.38 -9.09
C GLN A 42 14.59 -3.95 -10.50
N GLY A 43 14.50 -2.65 -10.80
CA GLY A 43 14.01 -2.12 -12.08
C GLY A 43 12.53 -2.43 -12.36
N LEU A 44 11.70 -2.53 -11.31
CA LEU A 44 10.27 -2.82 -11.39
C LEU A 44 9.43 -1.54 -11.32
N ARG A 45 8.34 -1.49 -12.08
CA ARG A 45 7.33 -0.43 -11.99
C ARG A 45 6.37 -0.73 -10.86
N LEU A 46 6.61 -0.12 -9.70
CA LEU A 46 5.69 -0.18 -8.58
C LEU A 46 4.65 0.93 -8.68
N ALA A 47 3.37 0.56 -8.78
CA ALA A 47 2.27 1.48 -8.55
C ALA A 47 2.03 1.59 -7.04
N VAL A 48 2.10 2.80 -6.50
CA VAL A 48 1.78 3.07 -5.09
C VAL A 48 0.65 4.07 -5.02
N ILE A 49 -0.33 3.76 -4.18
CA ILE A 49 -1.51 4.57 -3.89
C ILE A 49 -1.57 4.75 -2.38
N SER A 50 -1.79 5.97 -1.88
CA SER A 50 -1.96 6.25 -0.46
C SER A 50 -3.31 6.92 -0.21
N ASN A 51 -4.06 6.41 0.77
CA ASN A 51 -5.40 6.89 1.16
C ASN A 51 -5.37 7.73 2.45
N GLU A 52 -4.23 8.31 2.86
CA GLU A 52 -4.13 9.11 4.08
C GLU A 52 -4.51 10.58 3.84
N PHE A 53 -5.46 11.10 4.64
CA PHE A 53 -5.84 12.51 4.64
C PHE A 53 -4.77 13.33 5.38
N GLY A 54 -4.02 14.13 4.63
CA GLY A 54 -3.12 15.13 5.19
C GLY A 54 -1.85 14.53 5.80
N ALA A 55 -0.72 14.87 5.18
CA ALA A 55 0.64 14.59 5.62
C ALA A 55 1.12 13.14 5.44
N LEU A 56 1.63 12.84 4.25
CA LEU A 56 2.99 12.30 3.99
C LEU A 56 3.17 12.25 2.46
N GLY A 57 3.76 13.26 1.82
CA GLY A 57 5.18 13.57 2.01
C GLY A 57 6.09 12.45 1.45
N ILE A 58 5.69 11.74 0.39
CA ILE A 58 6.65 11.07 -0.49
C ILE A 58 7.27 12.18 -1.32
N ASP A 59 8.53 12.48 -1.01
CA ASP A 59 9.27 13.59 -1.60
C ASP A 59 9.23 13.47 -3.13
N GLN A 60 8.75 14.51 -3.82
CA GLN A 60 8.79 14.55 -5.28
C GLN A 60 10.22 14.35 -5.81
N ALA A 61 11.25 14.67 -5.01
CA ALA A 61 12.63 14.34 -5.33
C ALA A 61 12.88 12.82 -5.40
N LEU A 62 12.33 12.04 -4.46
CA LEU A 62 12.42 10.57 -4.47
C LEU A 62 11.74 9.96 -5.71
N LEU A 63 10.72 10.67 -6.24
CA LEU A 63 9.99 10.30 -7.45
C LEU A 63 10.71 10.74 -8.74
N GLN A 64 11.41 11.88 -8.73
CA GLN A 64 12.20 12.33 -9.89
C GLN A 64 13.50 11.54 -10.05
N GLU A 65 14.14 11.13 -8.96
CA GLU A 65 15.26 10.18 -8.99
C GLU A 65 14.84 8.79 -9.49
N ALA A 66 13.54 8.45 -9.38
CA ALA A 66 12.98 7.14 -9.73
C ALA A 66 12.89 6.82 -11.23
N GLY A 67 13.23 7.74 -12.13
CA GLY A 67 13.46 7.46 -13.56
C GLY A 67 12.34 6.75 -14.35
N GLY A 68 11.10 6.71 -13.85
CA GLY A 68 9.97 6.01 -14.51
C GLY A 68 9.10 5.11 -13.63
N ALA A 69 9.29 5.08 -12.30
CA ALA A 69 8.32 4.45 -11.40
C ALA A 69 7.00 5.23 -11.41
N GLY A 70 5.90 4.58 -11.78
CA GLY A 70 4.60 5.24 -11.86
C GLY A 70 3.92 5.32 -10.50
N TYR A 71 4.22 6.38 -9.78
CA TYR A 71 3.57 6.75 -8.51
C TYR A 71 2.35 7.65 -8.79
N VAL A 72 1.21 7.35 -8.18
CA VAL A 72 0.01 8.21 -8.23
C VAL A 72 -0.57 8.35 -6.83
N GLU A 73 -0.47 9.56 -6.30
CA GLU A 73 -1.10 9.94 -5.03
C GLU A 73 -2.59 10.20 -5.26
N LEU A 74 -3.44 9.68 -4.37
CA LEU A 74 -4.88 9.96 -4.35
C LEU A 74 -5.16 11.08 -3.35
N GLU A 75 -5.54 12.26 -3.84
CA GLU A 75 -6.11 13.30 -2.98
C GLU A 75 -7.57 12.95 -2.65
N GLY A 76 -7.84 12.68 -1.37
CA GLY A 76 -9.08 12.02 -0.92
C GLY A 76 -10.38 12.83 -1.04
N GLY A 77 -11.47 12.13 -1.39
CA GLY A 77 -12.85 12.54 -1.21
C GLY A 77 -13.60 11.61 -0.23
N CYS A 78 -14.24 12.17 0.80
CA CYS A 78 -15.04 11.42 1.77
C CYS A 78 -16.39 10.96 1.21
N VAL A 79 -16.61 9.64 1.15
CA VAL A 79 -17.78 8.82 1.56
C VAL A 79 -17.34 7.38 1.29
N CYS A 80 -17.50 6.43 2.22
CA CYS A 80 -16.89 5.08 2.12
C CYS A 80 -17.16 4.30 0.81
N CYS A 81 -18.20 4.62 0.04
CA CYS A 81 -18.43 4.10 -1.31
C CYS A 81 -17.65 4.83 -2.42
N GLN A 82 -17.36 6.12 -2.24
CA GLN A 82 -16.57 6.93 -3.16
C GLN A 82 -15.10 6.48 -3.15
N LEU A 83 -14.52 6.23 -1.97
CA LEU A 83 -13.11 5.78 -1.89
C LEU A 83 -12.84 4.47 -2.66
N SER A 84 -13.73 3.47 -2.59
CA SER A 84 -13.54 2.23 -3.36
C SER A 84 -13.69 2.45 -4.88
N ASN A 85 -14.58 3.35 -5.30
CA ASN A 85 -14.73 3.69 -6.72
C ASN A 85 -13.54 4.54 -7.22
N GLU A 86 -13.08 5.51 -6.44
CA GLU A 86 -11.90 6.34 -6.73
C GLU A 86 -10.63 5.51 -6.81
N LEU A 87 -10.46 4.55 -5.88
CA LEU A 87 -9.36 3.60 -5.91
C LEU A 87 -9.42 2.75 -7.18
N ARG A 88 -10.59 2.20 -7.52
CA ARG A 88 -10.78 1.41 -8.75
C ARG A 88 -10.43 2.23 -10.00
N ASP A 89 -10.96 3.43 -10.11
CA ASP A 89 -10.75 4.29 -11.29
C ASP A 89 -9.27 4.71 -11.41
N THR A 90 -8.60 4.92 -10.28
CA THR A 90 -7.16 5.21 -10.22
C THR A 90 -6.31 4.01 -10.62
N LEU A 91 -6.63 2.83 -10.10
CA LEU A 91 -5.99 1.57 -10.50
C LEU A 91 -6.13 1.35 -12.02
N GLN A 92 -7.30 1.62 -12.58
CA GLN A 92 -7.53 1.51 -14.02
C GLN A 92 -6.75 2.54 -14.85
N ALA A 93 -6.65 3.78 -14.35
CA ALA A 93 -5.83 4.82 -14.97
C ALA A 93 -4.34 4.46 -14.94
N LEU A 94 -3.84 3.94 -13.82
CA LEU A 94 -2.47 3.44 -13.66
C LEU A 94 -2.20 2.27 -14.61
N TRP A 95 -3.09 1.29 -14.66
CA TRP A 95 -2.99 0.16 -15.59
C TRP A 95 -2.86 0.64 -17.04
N SER A 96 -3.67 1.61 -17.44
CA SER A 96 -3.66 2.16 -18.80
C SER A 96 -2.40 2.96 -19.14
N LYS A 97 -1.81 3.67 -18.16
CA LYS A 97 -0.67 4.58 -18.37
C LYS A 97 0.69 3.90 -18.27
N ILE A 98 0.89 3.10 -17.22
CA ILE A 98 2.23 2.60 -16.84
C ILE A 98 2.35 1.08 -16.84
N ARG A 99 1.23 0.34 -16.85
CA ARG A 99 1.17 -1.13 -16.77
C ARG A 99 2.05 -1.68 -15.63
N PRO A 100 1.75 -1.40 -14.35
CA PRO A 100 2.66 -1.71 -13.25
C PRO A 100 2.99 -3.20 -13.14
N ASP A 101 4.19 -3.50 -12.63
CA ASP A 101 4.64 -4.86 -12.33
C ASP A 101 4.15 -5.32 -10.96
N ARG A 102 3.87 -4.37 -10.05
CA ARG A 102 3.32 -4.59 -8.70
C ARG A 102 2.46 -3.40 -8.27
N VAL A 103 1.47 -3.64 -7.41
CA VAL A 103 0.62 -2.61 -6.80
C VAL A 103 0.77 -2.61 -5.29
N VAL A 104 0.88 -1.42 -4.68
CA VAL A 104 0.82 -1.21 -3.23
C VAL A 104 -0.23 -0.15 -2.94
N VAL A 105 -1.14 -0.45 -2.01
CA VAL A 105 -2.13 0.50 -1.50
C VAL A 105 -1.90 0.67 0.00
N GLU A 106 -1.53 1.88 0.42
CA GLU A 106 -1.47 2.27 1.82
C GLU A 106 -2.84 2.75 2.29
N THR A 107 -3.38 2.11 3.34
CA THR A 107 -4.64 2.55 3.95
C THR A 107 -4.39 3.66 4.97
N SER A 108 -5.40 4.49 5.25
CA SER A 108 -5.36 5.38 6.43
C SER A 108 -5.24 4.57 7.72
N GLY A 109 -4.80 5.21 8.82
CA GLY A 109 -4.62 4.52 10.09
C GLY A 109 -5.90 3.99 10.75
N VAL A 110 -7.08 4.43 10.30
CA VAL A 110 -8.39 3.98 10.79
C VAL A 110 -9.14 3.09 9.79
N ALA A 111 -8.61 2.91 8.58
CA ALA A 111 -9.24 2.10 7.57
C ALA A 111 -8.99 0.61 7.81
N LEU A 112 -9.95 -0.22 7.39
CA LEU A 112 -9.82 -1.68 7.45
C LEU A 112 -9.21 -2.20 6.14
N PRO A 113 -8.25 -3.15 6.19
CA PRO A 113 -7.59 -3.65 5.00
C PRO A 113 -8.56 -4.37 4.04
N PHE A 114 -9.56 -5.06 4.58
CA PHE A 114 -10.57 -5.79 3.81
C PHE A 114 -11.32 -4.91 2.81
N GLU A 115 -11.66 -3.66 3.19
CA GLU A 115 -12.37 -2.74 2.30
C GLU A 115 -11.55 -2.40 1.04
N THR A 116 -10.23 -2.31 1.21
CA THR A 116 -9.30 -2.08 0.09
C THR A 116 -9.14 -3.34 -0.76
N LEU A 117 -8.96 -4.51 -0.12
CA LEU A 117 -8.87 -5.80 -0.81
C LEU A 117 -10.09 -6.08 -1.70
N MET A 118 -11.30 -5.72 -1.25
CA MET A 118 -12.52 -5.89 -2.05
C MET A 118 -12.44 -5.18 -3.40
N THR A 119 -11.68 -4.08 -3.51
CA THR A 119 -11.55 -3.34 -4.76
C THR A 119 -10.80 -4.14 -5.84
N PHE A 120 -9.88 -5.02 -5.45
CA PHE A 120 -9.15 -5.88 -6.40
C PHE A 120 -10.01 -6.96 -7.03
N TRP A 121 -11.10 -7.37 -6.37
CA TRP A 121 -12.06 -8.36 -6.90
C TRP A 121 -13.19 -7.73 -7.72
N ARG A 122 -13.12 -6.44 -8.03
CA ARG A 122 -14.12 -5.74 -8.85
C ARG A 122 -13.64 -5.67 -10.29
N GLU A 123 -14.53 -5.87 -11.25
CA GLU A 123 -14.23 -5.56 -12.66
C GLU A 123 -14.02 -4.05 -12.87
N PRO A 124 -13.08 -3.64 -13.74
CA PRO A 124 -12.17 -4.48 -14.55
C PRO A 124 -10.83 -4.79 -13.85
N ILE A 125 -10.70 -4.54 -12.55
CA ILE A 125 -9.44 -4.72 -11.81
C ILE A 125 -9.06 -6.20 -11.72
N THR A 126 -10.06 -7.06 -11.50
CA THR A 126 -9.88 -8.52 -11.49
C THR A 126 -9.34 -9.10 -12.80
N ASP A 127 -9.35 -8.35 -13.91
CA ASP A 127 -8.85 -8.81 -15.21
C ASP A 127 -7.32 -8.77 -15.28
N TRP A 128 -6.66 -8.03 -14.38
CA TRP A 128 -5.22 -7.81 -14.43
C TRP A 128 -4.52 -7.85 -13.08
N VAL A 129 -5.22 -7.62 -11.97
CA VAL A 129 -4.70 -7.90 -10.63
C VAL A 129 -4.80 -9.39 -10.36
N GLY A 130 -3.71 -9.96 -9.86
CA GLY A 130 -3.58 -11.36 -9.49
C GLY A 130 -3.81 -11.58 -8.00
N GLU A 131 -2.82 -12.19 -7.34
CA GLU A 131 -2.81 -12.37 -5.90
C GLU A 131 -2.77 -11.02 -5.16
N SER A 132 -3.56 -10.90 -4.10
CA SER A 132 -3.61 -9.72 -3.24
C SER A 132 -3.50 -10.10 -1.77
N LEU A 133 -2.64 -9.41 -1.02
CA LEU A 133 -2.41 -9.66 0.41
C LEU A 133 -2.59 -8.39 1.25
N ALA A 134 -3.01 -8.53 2.49
CA ALA A 134 -2.99 -7.50 3.52
C ALA A 134 -1.82 -7.69 4.49
N VAL A 135 -0.95 -6.69 4.54
CA VAL A 135 0.10 -6.54 5.55
C VAL A 135 -0.36 -5.50 6.57
N VAL A 136 -0.37 -5.88 7.85
CA VAL A 136 -0.69 -4.96 8.94
C VAL A 136 0.55 -4.67 9.75
N VAL A 137 0.95 -3.40 9.75
CA VAL A 137 2.06 -2.90 10.56
C VAL A 137 1.53 -2.58 11.95
N VAL A 138 2.15 -3.19 12.96
CA VAL A 138 1.77 -3.08 14.37
C VAL A 138 2.86 -2.32 15.12
N ASN A 139 2.50 -1.24 15.81
CA ASN A 139 3.40 -0.56 16.72
C ASN A 139 3.55 -1.39 18.01
N ALA A 140 4.70 -2.02 18.21
CA ALA A 140 4.96 -2.87 19.37
C ALA A 140 4.88 -2.09 20.70
N GLU A 141 5.33 -0.84 20.73
CA GLU A 141 5.23 0.03 21.92
C GLU A 141 3.75 0.28 22.29
N GLN A 142 2.91 0.54 21.30
CA GLN A 142 1.47 0.74 21.51
C GLN A 142 0.83 -0.50 22.13
N VAL A 143 1.20 -1.69 21.64
CA VAL A 143 0.74 -2.97 22.19
C VAL A 143 1.23 -3.16 23.62
N ALA A 144 2.51 -2.92 23.89
CA ALA A 144 3.09 -3.04 25.23
C ALA A 144 2.42 -2.10 26.25
N GLN A 145 2.05 -0.90 25.82
CA GLN A 145 1.37 0.10 26.66
C GLN A 145 -0.15 -0.06 26.70
N ARG A 146 -0.72 -1.06 26.00
CA ARG A 146 -2.16 -1.29 25.87
C ARG A 146 -2.95 -0.06 25.40
N ARG A 147 -2.38 0.71 24.47
CA ARG A 147 -3.01 1.93 23.94
C ARG A 147 -3.77 1.64 22.65
N ASP A 148 -5.01 2.13 22.57
CA ASP A 148 -5.83 2.10 21.35
C ASP A 148 -5.90 0.70 20.68
N LEU A 149 -6.05 -0.36 21.49
CA LEU A 149 -6.07 -1.75 21.01
C LEU A 149 -7.48 -2.26 20.68
N ASP A 150 -8.54 -1.55 21.07
CA ASP A 150 -9.91 -2.02 20.87
C ASP A 150 -10.46 -1.61 19.49
N GLY A 151 -11.45 -2.35 19.00
CA GLY A 151 -12.21 -1.98 17.81
C GLY A 151 -11.39 -2.08 16.52
N THR A 152 -11.00 -0.94 15.93
CA THR A 152 -10.31 -0.90 14.64
C THR A 152 -8.98 -1.64 14.65
N PHE A 153 -8.21 -1.57 15.75
CA PHE A 153 -6.94 -2.28 15.87
C PHE A 153 -7.14 -3.81 15.78
N GLU A 154 -8.05 -4.37 16.58
CA GLU A 154 -8.39 -5.80 16.54
C GLU A 154 -8.84 -6.24 15.15
N GLN A 155 -9.68 -5.44 14.49
CA GLN A 155 -10.16 -5.72 13.15
C GLN A 155 -9.04 -5.69 12.11
N GLN A 156 -8.12 -4.73 12.18
CA GLN A 156 -6.94 -4.67 11.33
C GLN A 156 -6.08 -5.93 11.52
N VAL A 157 -5.68 -6.22 12.76
CA VAL A 157 -4.82 -7.38 13.08
C VAL A 157 -5.44 -8.71 12.65
N SER A 158 -6.75 -8.88 12.89
CA SER A 158 -7.47 -10.12 12.53
C SER A 158 -7.67 -10.30 11.03
N SER A 159 -7.57 -9.22 10.25
CA SER A 159 -7.74 -9.24 8.79
C SER A 159 -6.41 -9.29 8.03
N ALA A 160 -5.29 -9.45 8.74
CA ALA A 160 -3.96 -9.46 8.14
C ALA A 160 -3.59 -10.86 7.63
N ASP A 161 -3.02 -10.93 6.43
CA ASP A 161 -2.31 -12.11 5.96
C ASP A 161 -0.90 -12.18 6.58
N LEU A 162 -0.31 -11.01 6.86
CA LEU A 162 1.00 -10.88 7.51
C LEU A 162 1.00 -9.71 8.50
N LEU A 163 1.54 -9.96 9.70
CA LEU A 163 1.79 -8.94 10.72
C LEU A 163 3.27 -8.55 10.72
N ILE A 164 3.53 -7.24 10.72
CA ILE A 164 4.88 -6.69 10.90
C ILE A 164 4.91 -5.90 12.20
N PHE A 165 5.65 -6.38 13.19
CA PHE A 165 5.89 -5.64 14.42
C PHE A 165 7.01 -4.61 14.20
N ASN A 166 6.66 -3.33 14.35
CA ASN A 166 7.57 -2.20 14.25
C ASN A 166 7.79 -1.56 15.63
N LYS A 167 8.90 -0.83 15.79
CA LYS A 167 9.30 -0.15 17.04
C LYS A 167 9.49 -1.12 18.23
N VAL A 168 9.93 -2.34 17.94
CA VAL A 168 10.21 -3.37 18.95
C VAL A 168 11.35 -2.97 19.88
N ASP A 169 12.24 -2.08 19.43
CA ASP A 169 13.33 -1.47 20.19
C ASP A 169 12.84 -0.57 21.35
N LEU A 170 11.58 -0.10 21.30
CA LEU A 170 10.96 0.68 22.37
C LEU A 170 10.27 -0.18 23.43
N VAL A 171 10.19 -1.50 23.23
CA VAL A 171 9.57 -2.43 24.17
C VAL A 171 10.66 -2.99 25.09
N PRO A 172 10.58 -2.79 26.42
CA PRO A 172 11.51 -3.41 27.35
C PRO A 172 11.49 -4.94 27.23
N GLU A 173 12.64 -5.59 27.41
CA GLU A 173 12.70 -7.05 27.48
C GLU A 173 11.76 -7.57 28.57
N ALA A 174 11.00 -8.61 28.25
CA ALA A 174 10.11 -9.25 29.20
C ALA A 174 10.93 -9.80 30.38
N SER A 175 10.63 -9.32 31.58
CA SER A 175 11.20 -9.83 32.83
C SER A 175 10.58 -11.15 33.25
#